data_AF-A0ABD4SE30-F1
#
_entry.id   AF-A0ABD4SE30-F1
#
_cell.length_a   1.000
_cell.length_b   1.000
_cell.length_c   1.000
_cell.angle_alpha   90.00
_cell.angle_beta   90.00
_cell.angle_gamma   90.00
#
_symmetry.space_group_name_H-M   'P 1'
#
loop_
_entity.id
_entity.type
_entity.pdbx_description
1 polymer ?
#
loop_
_entity_poly.entity_id
_entity_poly.type
_entity_poly.pdbx_seq_one_letter_code
_entity_poly.pdbx_strand_id
1 'polypeptide(L)' 'MSISKAAEYLNVAKSTLRNWEAEGLITPL' A
#
# COMPACT_ATOMS: atom_id res chain seq x y z
N MET A 1 -1.94 -3.64 -10.02
CA MET A 1 -2.89 -4.23 -9.03
C MET A 1 -3.47 -3.08 -8.24
N SER A 2 -4.76 -3.06 -7.87
CA SER A 2 -5.28 -1.91 -7.11
C SER A 2 -4.74 -1.90 -5.68
N ILE A 3 -4.51 -0.70 -5.12
CA ILE A 3 -4.05 -0.55 -3.73
C ILE A 3 -5.01 -1.21 -2.72
N SER A 4 -6.31 -1.25 -3.01
CA SER A 4 -7.30 -1.97 -2.19
C SER A 4 -7.01 -3.47 -2.14
N LYS A 5 -6.70 -4.09 -3.29
CA LYS A 5 -6.41 -5.51 -3.36
C LYS A 5 -5.07 -5.86 -2.70
N ALA A 6 -4.08 -4.97 -2.82
CA ALA A 6 -2.80 -5.12 -2.11
C ALA A 6 -2.98 -4.99 -0.60
N ALA A 7 -3.78 -4.03 -0.13
CA ALA A 7 -4.07 -3.84 1.29
C ALA A 7 -4.78 -5.06 1.89
N GLU A 8 -5.78 -5.61 1.20
CA GLU A 8 -6.46 -6.84 1.60
C GLU A 8 -5.52 -8.04 1.63
N TYR A 9 -4.71 -8.23 0.58
CA TYR A 9 -3.76 -9.34 0.49
C TYR A 9 -2.71 -9.32 1.61
N LEU A 10 -2.21 -8.12 1.94
CA LEU A 10 -1.21 -7.90 2.98
C LEU A 10 -1.82 -7.76 4.38
N ASN A 11 -3.15 -7.75 4.49
CA ASN A 11 -3.90 -7.50 5.73
C ASN A 11 -3.46 -6.21 6.45
N VAL A 12 -3.30 -5.13 5.69
CA VAL A 12 -2.96 -3.79 6.20
C VAL A 12 -3.99 -2.77 5.74
N ALA A 13 -4.07 -1.62 6.41
CA ALA A 13 -4.89 -0.52 5.93
C ALA A 13 -4.32 0.08 4.63
N LYS A 14 -5.18 0.62 3.76
CA LYS A 14 -4.73 1.33 2.54
C LYS A 14 -3.83 2.52 2.89
N SER A 15 -4.08 3.17 4.03
CA SER A 15 -3.24 4.27 4.55
C SER A 15 -1.82 3.81 4.85
N THR A 16 -1.63 2.56 5.32
CA THR A 16 -0.30 1.98 5.53
C THR A 16 0.48 1.90 4.23
N LEU A 17 -0.17 1.41 3.15
CA LEU A 17 0.46 1.39 1.83
C LEU A 17 0.78 2.79 1.31
N ARG A 18 -0.13 3.76 1.48
CA ARG A 18 0.14 5.16 1.12
C ARG A 18 1.31 5.77 1.89
N ASN A 19 1.46 5.44 3.17
CA ASN A 19 2.60 5.89 3.96
C ASN A 19 3.90 5.29 3.43
N TRP A 20 3.91 4.01 3.10
CA TRP A 20 5.09 3.36 2.52
C TRP A 20 5.46 3.93 1.13
N GLU A 21 4.47 4.29 0.32
CA GLU A 21 4.70 5.03 -0.94
C GLU A 21 5.34 6.41 -0.66
N ALA A 22 4.83 7.14 0.33
CA ALA A 22 5.34 8.46 0.70
C ALA A 22 6.76 8.40 1.32
N GLU A 23 7.07 7.33 2.04
CA GLU A 23 8.40 7.05 2.60
C GLU A 23 9.37 6.48 1.55
N GLY A 24 8.88 6.13 0.35
CA GLY A 24 9.68 5.55 -0.73
C GLY A 24 10.08 4.08 -0.48
N LEU A 25 9.43 3.40 0.47
CA LEU A 25 9.66 1.98 0.77
C LEU A 25 9.09 1.07 -0.31
N ILE A 26 8.02 1.50 -0.97
CA ILE A 26 7.41 0.81 -2.10
C ILE A 26 7.15 1.78 -3.25
N THR A 27 7.16 1.26 -4.47
CA THR A 27 6.76 2.02 -5.66
C THR A 27 5.25 2.22 -5.67
N PRO A 28 4.75 3.43 -6.02
CA PRO A 28 3.32 3.67 -6.12
C PRO A 28 2.62 2.67 -7.05
N LEU A 29 1.51 2.10 -6.57
CA LEU A 29 0.73 1.07 -7.26
C LEU A 29 -0.38 1.63 -8.15
#